data_AF-A0A5P9PMU5-F1
#
_entry.id   AF-A0A5P9PMU5-F1
#
_cell.length_a   1.000
_cell.length_b   1.000
_cell.length_c   1.000
_cell.angle_alpha   90.00
_cell.angle_beta   90.00
_cell.angle_gamma   90.00
#
_symmetry.space_group_name_H-M   'P 1'
#
loop_
_entity.id
_entity.type
_entity.pdbx_description
1 polymer ?
#
loop_
_entity_poly.entity_id
_entity_poly.type
_entity_poly.pdbx_seq_one_letter_code
_entity_poly.pdbx_strand_id
1 'polypeptide(L)'
;MSDTRREAGAWLGFARWTCLGAAVAALVFFLVSQRAETIDVSYAQSPTSSESREGNKDAGLSDASVPPVDELVASLREERVVRLPGAVAHWDEARVEQVIGGRDVRILVAPPGLDEAERKQISEAKSQVDGDEREVVTIVGTTVSGGILEVSPSTLDERRAEFAVGDVTGLIIHLLAHLWKQPVADSASDFRWREPTAAELAPVEAALRADGRYAADGATLTGVPGEAARQAFEGAEPLVAAFARQPFGEPVPDYGAALTARFPDRPIVVLYGLWVSYHGPNADAFADVAAASTYAQFGRHLSSRVYPQDAILGVYLDRVIDIRYAGLFDRPLPYQPPDPLRVTLPALPWVFAACVAVFVALSARAVRKPRGLPYGTGAGARLGALTALAIEVSGLTDGESDVALTLALAKLDSAREAIEEGRKPDAFLADAHARLDEVARLLGRTDYRPDVYVGRQLV
;
A
#
# COMPACT_ATOMS: atom_id res chain seq x y z
N MET A 1 -2.78 47.24 -43.62
CA MET A 1 -1.93 47.16 -42.41
C MET A 1 -2.70 47.40 -41.09
N SER A 2 -4.03 47.45 -41.09
CA SER A 2 -4.88 47.63 -39.89
C SER A 2 -5.38 46.32 -39.27
N ASP A 3 -5.53 45.23 -40.05
CA ASP A 3 -6.07 43.95 -39.55
C ASP A 3 -5.08 43.17 -38.68
N THR A 4 -3.80 43.14 -39.05
CA THR A 4 -2.78 42.39 -38.31
C THR A 4 -2.53 42.91 -36.88
N ARG A 5 -2.88 44.16 -36.58
CA ARG A 5 -2.78 44.72 -35.22
C ARG A 5 -3.96 44.34 -34.32
N ARG A 6 -5.16 44.13 -34.88
CA ARG A 6 -6.33 43.66 -34.10
C ARG A 6 -6.17 42.18 -33.75
N GLU A 7 -5.69 41.36 -34.67
CA GLU A 7 -5.45 39.93 -34.43
C GLU A 7 -4.38 39.70 -33.36
N ALA A 8 -3.27 40.45 -33.38
CA ALA A 8 -2.22 40.34 -32.37
C ALA A 8 -2.72 40.70 -30.95
N GLY A 9 -3.63 41.67 -30.83
CA GLY A 9 -4.23 42.07 -29.55
C GLY A 9 -5.17 41.02 -28.98
N ALA A 10 -6.00 40.40 -29.83
CA ALA A 10 -6.89 39.31 -29.44
C ALA A 10 -6.08 38.07 -28.99
N TRP A 11 -4.99 37.75 -29.70
CA TRP A 11 -4.13 36.61 -29.39
C TRP A 11 -3.39 36.77 -28.06
N LEU A 12 -2.89 37.97 -27.77
CA LEU A 12 -2.27 38.30 -26.48
C LEU A 12 -3.28 38.26 -25.32
N GLY A 13 -4.52 38.71 -25.55
CA GLY A 13 -5.61 38.61 -24.58
C GLY A 13 -5.95 37.14 -24.27
N PHE A 14 -6.09 36.33 -25.31
CA PHE A 14 -6.34 34.89 -25.18
C PHE A 14 -5.22 34.21 -24.40
N ALA A 15 -3.96 34.38 -24.81
CA ALA A 15 -2.80 33.82 -24.12
C ALA A 15 -2.72 34.21 -22.63
N ARG A 16 -3.08 35.45 -22.28
CA ARG A 16 -3.12 35.91 -20.89
C ARG A 16 -4.12 35.12 -20.04
N TRP A 17 -5.33 34.91 -20.56
CA TRP A 17 -6.38 34.17 -19.86
C TRP A 17 -6.09 32.67 -19.84
N THR A 18 -5.48 32.11 -20.89
CA THR A 18 -5.05 30.71 -20.92
C THR A 18 -3.95 30.45 -19.87
N CYS A 19 -2.96 31.33 -19.73
CA CYS A 19 -1.93 31.19 -18.70
C CYS A 19 -2.50 31.29 -17.27
N LEU A 20 -3.48 32.19 -17.05
CA LEU A 20 -4.16 32.29 -15.75
C LEU A 20 -4.97 31.02 -15.45
N GLY A 21 -5.71 30.52 -16.44
CA GLY A 21 -6.45 29.27 -16.32
C GLY A 21 -5.53 28.07 -16.01
N ALA A 22 -4.38 27.99 -16.69
CA ALA A 22 -3.38 26.96 -16.42
C ALA A 22 -2.78 27.07 -15.01
N ALA A 23 -2.50 28.29 -14.52
CA ALA A 23 -1.99 28.51 -13.17
C ALA A 23 -3.02 28.12 -12.08
N VAL A 24 -4.29 28.45 -12.29
CA VAL A 24 -5.39 28.04 -11.38
C VAL A 24 -5.56 26.51 -11.40
N ALA A 25 -5.56 25.89 -12.57
CA ALA A 25 -5.66 24.44 -12.69
C ALA A 25 -4.48 23.72 -12.00
N ALA A 26 -3.25 24.22 -12.17
CA ALA A 26 -2.06 23.70 -11.50
C ALA A 26 -2.15 23.83 -9.96
N LEU A 27 -2.64 24.98 -9.46
CA LEU A 27 -2.85 25.21 -8.03
C LEU A 27 -3.92 24.28 -7.45
N VAL A 28 -5.06 24.12 -8.14
CA VAL A 28 -6.14 23.21 -7.73
C VAL A 28 -5.65 21.77 -7.72
N PHE A 29 -4.94 21.34 -8.76
CA PHE A 29 -4.35 20.00 -8.84
C PHE A 29 -3.36 19.77 -7.69
N PHE A 30 -2.50 20.75 -7.40
CA PHE A 30 -1.56 20.68 -6.27
C PHE A 30 -2.29 20.56 -4.92
N LEU A 31 -3.31 21.38 -4.67
CA LEU A 31 -4.08 21.33 -3.42
C LEU A 31 -4.88 20.03 -3.27
N VAL A 32 -5.45 19.51 -4.35
CA VAL A 32 -6.16 18.22 -4.37
C VAL A 32 -5.19 17.07 -4.12
N SER A 33 -4.00 17.10 -4.76
CA SER A 33 -2.96 16.09 -4.56
C SER A 33 -2.37 16.11 -3.14
N GLN A 34 -2.27 17.26 -2.50
CA GLN A 34 -1.84 17.36 -1.09
C GLN A 34 -2.90 16.84 -0.11
N ARG A 35 -4.20 16.92 -0.44
CA ARG A 35 -5.28 16.35 0.39
C ARG A 35 -5.47 14.85 0.18
N ALA A 36 -5.00 14.30 -0.93
CA ALA A 36 -5.03 12.88 -1.19
C ALA A 36 -3.85 12.18 -0.50
N GLU A 37 -3.87 12.09 0.84
CA GLU A 37 -2.92 11.28 1.63
C GLU A 37 -3.13 9.75 1.46
N THR A 38 -3.96 9.32 0.52
CA THR A 38 -4.09 7.92 0.11
C THR A 38 -3.90 7.82 -1.40
N ILE A 39 -2.63 7.84 -1.82
CA ILE A 39 -2.26 7.49 -3.18
C ILE A 39 -2.48 5.97 -3.29
N ASP A 40 -3.52 5.59 -4.02
CA ASP A 40 -3.73 4.21 -4.43
C ASP A 40 -2.67 3.89 -5.50
N VAL A 41 -1.50 3.43 -5.03
CA VAL A 41 -0.43 2.97 -5.90
C VAL A 41 -0.95 1.72 -6.57
N SER A 42 -1.27 1.82 -7.87
CA SER A 42 -1.55 0.66 -8.71
C SER A 42 -0.28 -0.18 -8.81
N TYR A 43 -0.11 -1.07 -7.84
CA TYR A 43 0.87 -2.14 -7.91
C TYR A 43 0.47 -3.01 -9.11
N ALA A 44 1.44 -3.43 -9.91
CA ALA A 44 1.21 -4.46 -10.90
C ALA A 44 0.56 -5.65 -10.18
N GLN A 45 -0.71 -5.93 -10.49
CA GLN A 45 -1.45 -7.00 -9.84
C GLN A 45 -0.71 -8.30 -10.14
N SER A 46 -0.41 -9.06 -9.08
CA SER A 46 0.16 -10.39 -9.24
C SER A 46 -0.73 -11.18 -10.21
N PRO A 47 -0.14 -11.96 -11.15
CA PRO A 47 -0.90 -12.83 -12.02
C PRO A 47 -1.54 -14.01 -11.28
N THR A 48 -1.26 -14.19 -9.98
CA THR A 48 -1.94 -15.20 -9.15
C THR A 48 -3.35 -14.72 -8.80
N SER A 49 -4.36 -15.54 -9.11
CA SER A 49 -5.75 -15.21 -8.79
C SER A 49 -5.96 -15.22 -7.27
N SER A 50 -6.57 -14.15 -6.73
CA SER A 50 -6.97 -14.11 -5.32
C SER A 50 -8.05 -15.15 -5.00
N GLU A 51 -8.80 -15.60 -6.00
CA GLU A 51 -9.84 -16.63 -5.88
C GLU A 51 -9.28 -17.99 -5.44
N SER A 52 -8.00 -18.30 -5.74
CA SER A 52 -7.35 -19.53 -5.25
C SER A 52 -7.01 -19.48 -3.75
N ARG A 53 -7.08 -18.31 -3.10
CA ARG A 53 -6.78 -18.10 -1.68
C ARG A 53 -8.01 -18.03 -0.77
N GLU A 54 -9.23 -17.89 -1.30
CA GLU A 54 -10.46 -18.00 -0.51
C GLU A 54 -10.77 -19.47 -0.23
N GLY A 55 -9.93 -20.08 0.63
CA GLY A 55 -10.23 -21.38 1.20
C GLY A 55 -11.50 -21.32 2.03
N ASN A 56 -12.39 -22.30 1.84
CA ASN A 56 -13.54 -22.56 2.70
C ASN A 56 -13.11 -22.49 4.18
N LYS A 57 -13.94 -21.94 5.08
CA LYS A 57 -13.59 -21.77 6.51
C LYS A 57 -13.25 -23.09 7.20
N ASP A 58 -13.76 -24.19 6.65
CA ASP A 58 -13.54 -25.56 7.12
C ASP A 58 -12.33 -26.25 6.45
N ALA A 59 -11.62 -25.54 5.56
CA ALA A 59 -10.45 -26.08 4.87
C ALA A 59 -9.32 -26.37 5.87
N GLY A 60 -9.04 -27.67 5.98
CA GLY A 60 -7.98 -28.24 6.79
C GLY A 60 -8.36 -28.61 8.21
N LEU A 61 -9.65 -28.79 8.48
CA LEU A 61 -10.13 -29.57 9.62
C LEU A 61 -9.97 -31.08 9.36
N SER A 62 -9.92 -31.86 10.44
CA SER A 62 -9.83 -33.31 10.43
C SER A 62 -10.98 -33.92 11.21
N ASP A 63 -11.27 -35.21 11.01
CA ASP A 63 -12.28 -35.95 11.79
C ASP A 63 -11.76 -36.37 13.19
N ALA A 64 -10.66 -35.76 13.66
CA ALA A 64 -10.05 -36.14 14.92
C ALA A 64 -10.79 -35.53 16.10
N SER A 65 -11.30 -36.37 17.00
CA SER A 65 -12.04 -35.93 18.19
C SER A 65 -11.14 -35.73 19.40
N VAL A 66 -11.42 -34.69 20.18
CA VAL A 66 -10.78 -34.44 21.48
C VAL A 66 -11.63 -35.02 22.64
N PRO A 67 -11.04 -35.70 23.64
CA PRO A 67 -11.76 -36.16 24.82
C PRO A 67 -12.41 -34.99 25.60
N PRO A 68 -13.46 -35.26 26.40
CA PRO A 68 -14.05 -34.25 27.28
C PRO A 68 -13.01 -33.61 28.21
N VAL A 69 -13.26 -32.35 28.60
CA VAL A 69 -12.34 -31.54 29.43
C VAL A 69 -11.93 -32.25 30.71
N ASP A 70 -12.88 -32.86 31.44
CA ASP A 70 -12.59 -33.54 32.71
C ASP A 70 -11.63 -34.73 32.54
N GLU A 71 -11.73 -35.45 31.41
CA GLU A 71 -10.86 -36.58 31.09
C GLU A 71 -9.45 -36.10 30.71
N LEU A 72 -9.34 -35.01 29.94
CA LEU A 72 -8.05 -34.37 29.65
C LEU A 72 -7.38 -33.85 30.93
N VAL A 73 -8.15 -33.24 31.83
CA VAL A 73 -7.65 -32.72 33.11
C VAL A 73 -7.16 -33.86 34.00
N ALA A 74 -7.90 -34.97 34.08
CA ALA A 74 -7.46 -36.16 34.80
C ALA A 74 -6.15 -36.71 34.22
N SER A 75 -6.10 -36.88 32.90
CA SER A 75 -4.91 -37.37 32.19
C SER A 75 -3.68 -36.48 32.42
N LEU A 76 -3.83 -35.15 32.33
CA LEU A 76 -2.73 -34.19 32.56
C LEU A 76 -2.25 -34.13 34.01
N ARG A 77 -3.09 -34.52 34.98
CA ARG A 77 -2.70 -34.61 36.39
C ARG A 77 -1.92 -35.89 36.67
N GLU A 78 -2.26 -36.98 35.99
CA GLU A 78 -1.65 -38.29 36.16
C GLU A 78 -0.34 -38.42 35.36
N GLU A 79 -0.37 -38.05 34.07
CA GLU A 79 0.73 -38.27 33.13
C GLU A 79 1.49 -36.97 32.84
N ARG A 80 2.80 -37.08 32.56
CA ARG A 80 3.60 -35.93 32.11
C ARG A 80 3.35 -35.59 30.64
N VAL A 81 3.08 -36.60 29.82
CA VAL A 81 2.88 -36.45 28.38
C VAL A 81 1.57 -37.13 28.01
N VAL A 82 0.57 -36.35 27.62
CA VAL A 82 -0.72 -36.84 27.13
C VAL A 82 -0.73 -36.69 25.62
N ARG A 83 -0.73 -37.81 24.88
CA ARG A 83 -0.75 -37.82 23.41
C ARG A 83 -2.10 -38.32 22.90
N LEU A 84 -2.84 -37.43 22.24
CA LEU A 84 -4.12 -37.76 21.62
C LEU A 84 -3.94 -38.52 20.30
N PRO A 85 -4.92 -39.33 19.89
CA PRO A 85 -4.91 -40.01 18.60
C PRO A 85 -4.71 -39.04 17.43
N GLY A 86 -3.87 -39.43 16.46
CA GLY A 86 -3.57 -38.59 15.29
C GLY A 86 -2.53 -37.49 15.52
N ALA A 87 -1.95 -37.37 16.71
CA ALA A 87 -0.84 -36.45 16.98
C ALA A 87 0.37 -36.74 16.07
N VAL A 88 0.86 -35.70 15.40
CA VAL A 88 1.92 -35.80 14.37
C VAL A 88 3.26 -35.17 14.78
N ALA A 89 3.29 -34.42 15.88
CA ALA A 89 4.53 -33.85 16.41
C ALA A 89 5.41 -34.94 17.04
N HIS A 90 6.72 -34.78 16.97
CA HIS A 90 7.72 -35.61 17.61
C HIS A 90 8.81 -34.72 18.22
N TRP A 91 9.48 -35.20 19.26
CA TRP A 91 10.62 -34.50 19.84
C TRP A 91 11.59 -35.48 20.47
N ASP A 92 12.83 -35.03 20.70
CA ASP A 92 13.81 -35.74 21.51
C ASP A 92 13.44 -35.62 23.00
N GLU A 93 12.87 -36.69 23.54
CA GLU A 93 12.44 -36.76 24.94
C GLU A 93 13.59 -36.53 25.93
N ALA A 94 14.78 -37.07 25.65
CA ALA A 94 15.92 -36.93 26.54
C ALA A 94 16.42 -35.48 26.60
N ARG A 95 16.46 -34.82 25.44
CA ARG A 95 16.87 -33.41 25.34
C ARG A 95 15.85 -32.47 25.98
N VAL A 96 14.55 -32.74 25.81
CA VAL A 96 13.48 -31.96 26.47
C VAL A 96 13.49 -32.19 27.98
N GLU A 97 13.63 -33.43 28.47
CA GLU A 97 13.68 -33.73 29.91
C GLU A 97 14.92 -33.11 30.57
N GLN A 98 16.06 -33.08 29.88
CA GLN A 98 17.26 -32.39 30.36
C GLN A 98 17.01 -30.90 30.61
N VAL A 99 16.25 -30.24 29.72
CA VAL A 99 15.88 -28.83 29.87
C VAL A 99 14.85 -28.65 31.00
N ILE A 100 13.89 -29.57 31.13
CA ILE A 100 12.89 -29.53 32.21
C ILE A 100 13.55 -29.60 33.58
N GLY A 101 14.61 -30.39 33.74
CA GLY A 101 15.47 -30.35 34.93
C GLY A 101 14.73 -30.66 36.24
N GLY A 102 13.67 -31.48 36.19
CA GLY A 102 12.87 -31.88 37.35
C GLY A 102 11.69 -30.96 37.70
N ARG A 103 11.42 -29.91 36.92
CA ARG A 103 10.21 -29.08 37.07
C ARG A 103 8.95 -29.87 36.70
N ASP A 104 7.80 -29.50 37.26
CA ASP A 104 6.52 -30.13 36.95
C ASP A 104 5.92 -29.51 35.67
N VAL A 105 6.42 -29.97 34.52
CA VAL A 105 5.90 -29.60 33.19
C VAL A 105 5.03 -30.73 32.65
N ARG A 106 3.86 -30.37 32.13
CA ARG A 106 2.94 -31.27 31.42
C ARG A 106 2.90 -30.92 29.94
N ILE A 107 2.90 -31.94 29.08
CA ILE A 107 2.85 -31.78 27.64
C ILE A 107 1.58 -32.45 27.11
N LEU A 108 0.67 -31.66 26.54
CA LEU A 108 -0.49 -32.14 25.81
C LEU A 108 -0.21 -32.10 24.31
N VAL A 109 -0.35 -33.22 23.62
CA VAL A 109 -0.11 -33.34 22.18
C VAL A 109 -1.41 -33.73 21.49
N ALA A 110 -1.87 -32.88 20.59
CA ALA A 110 -3.12 -33.04 19.86
C ALA A 110 -2.88 -33.10 18.34
N PRO A 111 -3.77 -33.79 17.59
CA PRO A 111 -3.72 -33.81 16.14
C PRO A 111 -3.90 -32.40 15.55
N PRO A 112 -3.43 -32.16 14.32
CA PRO A 112 -3.78 -30.97 13.55
C PRO A 112 -5.24 -31.03 13.09
N GLY A 113 -5.79 -29.88 12.70
CA GLY A 113 -7.12 -29.81 12.08
C GLY A 113 -8.28 -29.88 13.07
N LEU A 114 -8.07 -29.45 14.32
CA LEU A 114 -9.13 -29.34 15.31
C LEU A 114 -10.06 -28.16 15.04
N ASP A 115 -11.35 -28.36 15.28
CA ASP A 115 -12.35 -27.30 15.19
C ASP A 115 -12.23 -26.29 16.35
N GLU A 116 -13.09 -25.27 16.37
CA GLU A 116 -13.06 -24.24 17.42
C GLU A 116 -13.51 -24.79 18.79
N ALA A 117 -14.46 -25.73 18.82
CA ALA A 117 -14.96 -26.31 20.06
C ALA A 117 -13.91 -27.21 20.72
N GLU A 118 -13.21 -28.02 19.92
CA GLU A 118 -12.13 -28.89 20.34
C GLU A 118 -10.91 -28.09 20.82
N ARG A 119 -10.52 -27.04 20.09
CA ARG A 119 -9.46 -26.12 20.55
C ARG A 119 -9.84 -25.43 21.87
N LYS A 120 -11.11 -25.11 22.06
CA LYS A 120 -11.61 -24.56 23.33
C LYS A 120 -11.52 -25.58 24.46
N GLN A 121 -11.86 -26.85 24.22
CA GLN A 121 -11.72 -27.93 25.21
C GLN A 121 -10.27 -28.08 25.67
N ILE A 122 -9.31 -28.08 24.73
CA ILE A 122 -7.87 -28.10 25.05
C ILE A 122 -7.47 -26.90 25.90
N SER A 123 -7.89 -25.69 25.49
CA SER A 123 -7.59 -24.47 26.23
C SER A 123 -8.18 -24.47 27.65
N GLU A 124 -9.40 -25.01 27.80
CA GLU A 124 -10.07 -25.12 29.09
C GLU A 124 -9.36 -26.13 29.99
N ALA A 125 -9.05 -27.32 29.48
CA ALA A 125 -8.30 -28.34 30.21
C ALA A 125 -6.93 -27.82 30.67
N LYS A 126 -6.21 -27.12 29.78
CA LYS A 126 -4.96 -26.42 30.12
C LYS A 126 -5.18 -25.48 31.29
N SER A 127 -6.15 -24.56 31.22
CA SER A 127 -6.39 -23.55 32.25
C SER A 127 -6.76 -24.10 33.63
N GLN A 128 -7.31 -25.32 33.70
CA GLN A 128 -7.65 -26.00 34.96
C GLN A 128 -6.46 -26.73 35.61
N VAL A 129 -5.39 -26.96 34.85
CA VAL A 129 -4.17 -27.65 35.31
C VAL A 129 -3.01 -26.66 35.50
N ASP A 130 -2.97 -25.59 34.71
CA ASP A 130 -1.99 -24.50 34.79
C ASP A 130 -2.19 -23.73 36.11
N GLY A 131 -1.14 -23.60 36.92
CA GLY A 131 -1.21 -23.00 38.27
C GLY A 131 0.16 -22.85 38.94
N ASP A 132 0.21 -22.29 40.16
CA ASP A 132 1.41 -21.73 40.81
C ASP A 132 2.67 -22.63 40.93
N GLU A 133 2.62 -23.91 40.53
CA GLU A 133 3.79 -24.80 40.46
C GLU A 133 3.84 -25.73 39.24
N ARG A 134 2.84 -25.70 38.33
CA ARG A 134 2.73 -26.62 37.20
C ARG A 134 2.46 -25.86 35.90
N GLU A 135 3.33 -26.08 34.92
CA GLU A 135 3.22 -25.48 33.59
C GLU A 135 2.72 -26.49 32.56
N VAL A 136 1.79 -26.08 31.71
CA VAL A 136 1.26 -26.92 30.63
C VAL A 136 1.70 -26.41 29.26
N VAL A 137 2.53 -27.19 28.57
CA VAL A 137 2.89 -27.04 27.16
C VAL A 137 1.84 -27.76 26.32
N THR A 138 1.29 -27.06 25.34
CA THR A 138 0.27 -27.60 24.42
C THR A 138 0.83 -27.59 23.00
N ILE A 139 0.71 -28.74 22.34
CA ILE A 139 1.14 -28.96 20.96
C ILE A 139 -0.08 -29.35 20.14
N VAL A 140 -0.47 -28.54 19.16
CA VAL A 140 -1.58 -28.85 18.22
C VAL A 140 -1.02 -28.94 16.82
N GLY A 141 -1.04 -30.14 16.23
CA GLY A 141 -0.29 -30.41 15.01
C GLY A 141 1.21 -30.36 15.29
N THR A 142 1.88 -29.31 14.83
CA THR A 142 3.28 -28.95 15.17
C THR A 142 3.40 -27.57 15.85
N THR A 143 2.29 -26.84 16.03
CA THR A 143 2.29 -25.58 16.78
C THR A 143 2.53 -25.84 18.26
N VAL A 144 3.55 -25.21 18.84
CA VAL A 144 3.90 -25.34 20.27
C VAL A 144 3.54 -24.05 21.01
N SER A 145 2.84 -24.18 22.14
CA SER A 145 2.38 -23.05 22.96
C SER A 145 2.41 -23.36 24.46
N GLY A 146 2.47 -22.32 25.30
CA GLY A 146 2.50 -22.44 26.76
C GLY A 146 2.30 -21.07 27.41
N GLY A 147 1.54 -21.00 28.50
CA GLY A 147 1.11 -19.71 29.07
C GLY A 147 0.42 -18.84 28.01
N ILE A 148 0.90 -17.60 27.83
CA ILE A 148 0.45 -16.66 26.78
C ILE A 148 1.30 -16.72 25.49
N LEU A 149 2.28 -17.62 25.42
CA LEU A 149 3.27 -17.68 24.36
C LEU A 149 2.93 -18.78 23.36
N GLU A 150 3.19 -18.47 22.09
CA GLU A 150 3.24 -19.42 20.96
C GLU A 150 4.62 -19.22 20.31
N VAL A 151 5.31 -20.31 20.01
CA VAL A 151 6.65 -20.26 19.40
C VAL A 151 6.58 -20.79 17.98
N SER A 152 7.42 -20.23 17.11
CA SER A 152 7.48 -20.61 15.70
C SER A 152 8.93 -20.67 15.22
N PRO A 153 9.26 -21.53 14.25
CA PRO A 153 10.60 -21.59 13.67
C PRO A 153 11.08 -20.26 13.08
N SER A 154 12.33 -19.95 13.37
CA SER A 154 13.02 -18.74 12.92
C SER A 154 13.94 -18.99 11.72
N THR A 155 14.34 -20.25 11.48
CA THR A 155 15.23 -20.63 10.37
C THR A 155 14.56 -21.58 9.38
N LEU A 156 15.08 -21.68 8.16
CA LEU A 156 14.60 -22.65 7.17
C LEU A 156 14.87 -24.09 7.59
N ASP A 157 15.97 -24.36 8.27
CA ASP A 157 16.30 -25.71 8.74
C ASP A 157 15.32 -26.17 9.83
N GLU A 158 14.95 -25.29 10.76
CA GLU A 158 13.90 -25.57 11.75
C GLU A 158 12.55 -25.83 11.08
N ARG A 159 12.19 -25.05 10.06
CA ARG A 159 10.93 -25.24 9.30
C ARG A 159 10.94 -26.54 8.52
N ARG A 160 12.08 -26.90 7.95
CA ARG A 160 12.26 -28.18 7.28
C ARG A 160 12.05 -29.33 8.26
N ALA A 161 12.66 -29.26 9.45
CA ALA A 161 12.45 -30.25 10.50
C ALA A 161 10.97 -30.34 10.92
N GLU A 162 10.33 -29.19 11.15
CA GLU A 162 8.92 -29.13 11.51
C GLU A 162 8.02 -29.79 10.44
N PHE A 163 8.12 -29.38 9.18
CA PHE A 163 7.16 -29.78 8.15
C PHE A 163 7.51 -31.09 7.45
N ALA A 164 8.78 -31.49 7.41
CA ALA A 164 9.22 -32.72 6.76
C ALA A 164 9.16 -33.93 7.70
N VAL A 165 9.49 -33.77 8.99
CA VAL A 165 9.55 -34.88 9.97
C VAL A 165 8.65 -34.67 11.19
N GLY A 166 8.06 -33.48 11.39
CA GLY A 166 7.24 -33.20 12.57
C GLY A 166 8.06 -32.91 13.82
N ASP A 167 9.34 -32.57 13.70
CA ASP A 167 10.22 -32.30 14.83
C ASP A 167 9.92 -30.93 15.44
N VAL A 168 9.50 -30.94 16.71
CA VAL A 168 9.21 -29.74 17.50
C VAL A 168 10.15 -29.60 18.71
N THR A 169 11.24 -30.36 18.76
CA THR A 169 12.21 -30.36 19.87
C THR A 169 12.71 -28.96 20.17
N GLY A 170 13.19 -28.25 19.16
CA GLY A 170 13.71 -26.89 19.32
C GLY A 170 12.64 -25.90 19.78
N LEU A 171 11.40 -26.05 19.31
CA LEU A 171 10.28 -25.20 19.70
C LEU A 171 9.93 -25.40 21.18
N ILE A 172 9.86 -26.63 21.68
CA ILE A 172 9.62 -26.90 23.10
C ILE A 172 10.73 -26.28 23.95
N ILE A 173 12.00 -26.52 23.60
CA ILE A 173 13.15 -25.99 24.35
C ILE A 173 13.12 -24.46 24.37
N HIS A 174 12.82 -23.84 23.22
CA HIS A 174 12.72 -22.39 23.10
C HIS A 174 11.59 -21.81 23.96
N LEU A 175 10.41 -22.44 23.94
CA LEU A 175 9.27 -22.06 24.76
C LEU A 175 9.61 -22.12 26.25
N LEU A 176 10.17 -23.25 26.72
CA LEU A 176 10.53 -23.43 28.13
C LEU A 176 11.59 -22.42 28.58
N ALA A 177 12.62 -22.19 27.77
CA ALA A 177 13.62 -21.16 28.05
C ALA A 177 12.98 -19.78 28.21
N HIS A 178 12.01 -19.43 27.35
CA HIS A 178 11.31 -18.15 27.42
C HIS A 178 10.38 -18.05 28.64
N LEU A 179 9.61 -19.10 28.96
CA LEU A 179 8.75 -19.14 30.14
C LEU A 179 9.58 -18.92 31.42
N TRP A 180 10.78 -19.49 31.46
CA TRP A 180 11.68 -19.42 32.62
C TRP A 180 12.68 -18.29 32.60
N LYS A 181 12.62 -17.41 31.59
CA LYS A 181 13.56 -16.30 31.39
C LYS A 181 15.02 -16.74 31.41
N GLN A 182 15.28 -17.92 30.86
CA GLN A 182 16.62 -18.47 30.70
C GLN A 182 17.16 -18.15 29.30
N PRO A 183 18.48 -18.11 29.11
CA PRO A 183 19.07 -18.05 27.78
C PRO A 183 18.56 -19.22 26.95
N VAL A 184 18.13 -18.93 25.73
CA VAL A 184 17.79 -19.96 24.75
C VAL A 184 19.11 -20.66 24.38
N ALA A 185 19.24 -21.93 24.75
CA ALA A 185 20.33 -22.75 24.23
C ALA A 185 20.15 -22.92 22.72
N ASP A 186 21.26 -22.95 21.96
CA ASP A 186 21.20 -23.27 20.53
C ASP A 186 20.52 -24.63 20.33
N SER A 187 19.25 -24.59 19.92
CA SER A 187 18.48 -25.78 19.61
C SER A 187 18.65 -26.11 18.14
N ALA A 188 19.89 -26.38 17.72
CA ALA A 188 20.13 -26.87 16.36
C ALA A 188 19.28 -28.12 16.13
N SER A 189 18.54 -28.12 15.02
CA SER A 189 17.74 -29.27 14.60
C SER A 189 18.65 -30.46 14.30
N ASP A 190 18.20 -31.64 14.72
CA ASP A 190 18.87 -32.92 14.42
C ASP A 190 18.49 -33.45 13.03
N PHE A 191 17.74 -32.67 12.24
CA PHE A 191 17.45 -32.98 10.85
C PHE A 191 18.75 -33.18 10.05
N ARG A 192 18.85 -34.32 9.36
CA ARG A 192 19.98 -34.68 8.50
C ARG A 192 19.49 -35.23 7.18
N TRP A 193 20.12 -34.77 6.11
CA TRP A 193 20.00 -35.41 4.80
C TRP A 193 20.90 -36.64 4.72
N ARG A 194 20.47 -37.64 3.96
CA ARG A 194 21.30 -38.74 3.46
C ARG A 194 21.08 -38.92 1.97
N GLU A 195 22.00 -39.58 1.30
CA GLU A 195 21.76 -40.01 -0.08
C GLU A 195 20.66 -41.09 -0.12
N PRO A 196 19.69 -41.01 -1.06
CA PRO A 196 18.78 -42.10 -1.34
C PRO A 196 19.56 -43.32 -1.85
N THR A 197 19.18 -44.52 -1.40
CA THR A 197 19.74 -45.75 -1.96
C THR A 197 19.29 -45.94 -3.42
N ALA A 198 20.04 -46.74 -4.18
CA ALA A 198 19.66 -47.03 -5.57
C ALA A 198 18.27 -47.68 -5.68
N ALA A 199 17.89 -48.51 -4.69
CA ALA A 199 16.58 -49.15 -4.65
C ALA A 199 15.45 -48.16 -4.34
N GLU A 200 15.71 -47.14 -3.52
CA GLU A 200 14.77 -46.04 -3.24
C GLU A 200 14.61 -45.10 -4.44
N LEU A 201 15.71 -44.77 -5.12
CA LEU A 201 15.70 -43.79 -6.22
C LEU A 201 15.12 -44.35 -7.52
N ALA A 202 15.40 -45.62 -7.85
CA ALA A 202 14.99 -46.24 -9.12
C ALA A 202 13.48 -46.13 -9.44
N PRO A 203 12.54 -46.44 -8.52
CA PRO A 203 11.12 -46.31 -8.81
C PRO A 203 10.69 -44.85 -9.03
N VAL A 204 11.27 -43.92 -8.27
CA VAL A 204 11.00 -42.47 -8.40
C VAL A 204 11.45 -41.99 -9.78
N GLU A 205 12.68 -42.33 -10.17
CA GLU A 205 13.27 -41.95 -11.45
C GLU A 205 12.48 -42.52 -12.63
N ALA A 206 12.01 -43.76 -12.54
CA ALA A 206 11.19 -44.39 -13.57
C ALA A 206 9.84 -43.68 -13.74
N ALA A 207 9.13 -43.39 -12.65
CA ALA A 207 7.85 -42.69 -12.69
C ALA A 207 7.98 -41.25 -13.21
N LEU A 208 9.02 -40.53 -12.79
CA LEU A 208 9.27 -39.17 -13.27
C LEU A 208 9.58 -39.12 -14.77
N ARG A 209 10.22 -40.15 -15.34
CA ARG A 209 10.41 -40.24 -16.80
C ARG A 209 9.13 -40.52 -17.55
N ALA A 210 8.27 -41.38 -17.01
CA ALA A 210 7.04 -41.80 -17.68
C ALA A 210 5.96 -40.71 -17.61
N ASP A 211 5.73 -40.19 -16.41
CA ASP A 211 4.53 -39.40 -16.09
C ASP A 211 4.87 -37.97 -15.62
N GLY A 212 6.14 -37.64 -15.42
CA GLY A 212 6.56 -36.36 -14.83
C GLY A 212 6.22 -36.21 -13.35
N ARG A 213 5.64 -37.23 -12.71
CA ARG A 213 5.26 -37.21 -11.30
C ARG A 213 5.44 -38.56 -10.61
N TYR A 214 5.69 -38.50 -9.31
CA TYR A 214 5.75 -39.65 -8.42
C TYR A 214 5.06 -39.30 -7.10
N ALA A 215 4.18 -40.18 -6.61
CA ALA A 215 3.59 -40.08 -5.28
C ALA A 215 3.87 -41.40 -4.55
N ALA A 216 4.65 -41.34 -3.49
CA ALA A 216 4.95 -42.50 -2.65
C ALA A 216 3.73 -42.94 -1.84
N ASP A 217 3.79 -44.14 -1.26
CA ASP A 217 2.79 -44.59 -0.30
C ASP A 217 2.68 -43.59 0.87
N GLY A 218 1.43 -43.22 1.20
CA GLY A 218 1.13 -42.22 2.24
C GLY A 218 1.28 -40.76 1.81
N ALA A 219 1.73 -40.47 0.58
CA ALA A 219 1.65 -39.12 0.01
C ALA A 219 0.19 -38.77 -0.29
N THR A 220 -0.19 -37.50 -0.09
CA THR A 220 -1.55 -37.00 -0.33
C THR A 220 -1.67 -36.25 -1.66
N LEU A 221 -0.62 -36.25 -2.48
CA LEU A 221 -0.60 -35.59 -3.78
C LEU A 221 -1.46 -36.36 -4.78
N THR A 222 -2.57 -35.75 -5.22
CA THR A 222 -3.48 -36.33 -6.23
C THR A 222 -3.17 -35.84 -7.65
N GLY A 223 -2.66 -34.62 -7.78
CA GLY A 223 -2.39 -33.96 -9.05
C GLY A 223 -1.39 -32.82 -8.93
N VAL A 224 -0.80 -32.44 -10.07
CA VAL A 224 0.06 -31.25 -10.18
C VAL A 224 -0.76 -30.13 -10.83
N PRO A 225 -0.82 -28.92 -10.25
CA PRO A 225 -1.53 -27.79 -10.86
C PRO A 225 -0.88 -27.37 -12.18
N GLY A 226 -1.34 -27.92 -13.31
CA GLY A 226 -0.63 -27.84 -14.60
C GLY A 226 -0.45 -26.44 -15.19
N GLU A 227 -1.35 -25.49 -14.90
CA GLU A 227 -1.19 -24.09 -15.34
C GLU A 227 -0.19 -23.33 -14.47
N ALA A 228 -0.36 -23.35 -13.14
CA ALA A 228 0.57 -22.73 -12.20
C ALA A 228 1.98 -23.32 -12.32
N ALA A 229 2.10 -24.63 -12.52
CA ALA A 229 3.38 -25.31 -12.72
C ALA A 229 4.12 -24.82 -13.97
N ARG A 230 3.42 -24.70 -15.11
CA ARG A 230 4.02 -24.15 -16.34
C ARG A 230 4.38 -22.69 -16.18
N GLN A 231 3.52 -21.89 -15.53
CA GLN A 231 3.78 -20.47 -15.33
C GLN A 231 4.97 -20.22 -14.37
N ALA A 232 5.10 -21.02 -13.32
CA ALA A 232 6.19 -20.91 -12.34
C ALA A 232 7.58 -21.14 -12.96
N PHE A 233 7.67 -21.92 -14.05
CA PHE A 233 8.95 -22.31 -14.65
C PHE A 233 9.02 -22.00 -16.16
N GLU A 234 8.52 -20.83 -16.58
CA GLU A 234 8.70 -20.30 -17.95
C GLU A 234 8.24 -21.24 -19.07
N GLY A 235 7.16 -21.99 -18.82
CA GLY A 235 6.59 -22.96 -19.74
C GLY A 235 7.17 -24.37 -19.62
N ALA A 236 8.22 -24.58 -18.81
CA ALA A 236 8.71 -25.91 -18.49
C ALA A 236 7.80 -26.59 -17.46
N GLU A 237 7.43 -27.84 -17.69
CA GLU A 237 6.71 -28.63 -16.70
C GLU A 237 7.70 -29.22 -15.67
N PRO A 238 7.52 -28.94 -14.36
CA PRO A 238 8.38 -29.48 -13.33
C PRO A 238 8.14 -30.98 -13.13
N LEU A 239 9.21 -31.71 -12.80
CA LEU A 239 9.14 -33.07 -12.29
C LEU A 239 8.74 -33.00 -10.80
N VAL A 240 7.68 -33.70 -10.39
CA VAL A 240 7.17 -33.61 -9.02
C VAL A 240 7.26 -34.95 -8.30
N ALA A 241 8.00 -35.03 -7.20
CA ALA A 241 8.06 -36.21 -6.35
C ALA A 241 7.48 -35.89 -4.97
N ALA A 242 6.46 -36.63 -4.53
CA ALA A 242 5.82 -36.44 -3.24
C ALA A 242 5.97 -37.65 -2.35
N PHE A 243 6.34 -37.40 -1.10
CA PHE A 243 6.53 -38.39 -0.05
C PHE A 243 5.70 -38.01 1.18
N ALA A 244 5.25 -38.99 1.94
CA ALA A 244 4.66 -38.75 3.26
C ALA A 244 5.64 -38.02 4.18
N ARG A 245 5.16 -37.58 5.36
CA ARG A 245 6.05 -37.11 6.43
C ARG A 245 7.09 -38.19 6.72
N GLN A 246 8.34 -37.77 6.82
CA GLN A 246 9.47 -38.66 7.00
C GLN A 246 9.58 -39.07 8.48
N PRO A 247 10.11 -40.27 8.77
CA PRO A 247 10.29 -40.72 10.14
C PRO A 247 11.15 -39.76 10.97
N PHE A 248 10.70 -39.47 12.19
CA PHE A 248 11.47 -38.67 13.15
C PHE A 248 12.71 -39.45 13.64
N GLY A 249 13.84 -38.74 13.79
CA GLY A 249 15.10 -39.31 14.30
C GLY A 249 15.94 -40.06 13.26
N GLU A 250 15.45 -40.22 12.03
CA GLU A 250 16.18 -40.86 10.94
C GLU A 250 16.68 -39.83 9.91
N PRO A 251 17.86 -40.03 9.30
CA PRO A 251 18.30 -39.21 8.19
C PRO A 251 17.36 -39.34 6.98
N VAL A 252 16.91 -38.21 6.45
CA VAL A 252 15.95 -38.14 5.35
C VAL A 252 16.68 -38.31 4.01
N PRO A 253 16.23 -39.21 3.12
CA PRO A 253 16.78 -39.31 1.77
C PRO A 253 16.56 -38.03 0.97
N ASP A 254 17.64 -37.41 0.50
CA ASP A 254 17.61 -36.21 -0.34
C ASP A 254 17.40 -36.60 -1.81
N TYR A 255 16.13 -36.82 -2.17
CA TYR A 255 15.75 -37.07 -3.56
C TYR A 255 15.99 -35.86 -4.46
N GLY A 256 16.02 -34.64 -3.94
CA GLY A 256 16.18 -33.44 -4.75
C GLY A 256 17.55 -33.36 -5.39
N ALA A 257 18.59 -33.49 -4.58
CA ALA A 257 19.97 -33.54 -5.06
C ALA A 257 20.20 -34.74 -5.99
N ALA A 258 19.71 -35.92 -5.61
CA ALA A 258 19.87 -37.15 -6.39
C ALA A 258 19.18 -37.08 -7.76
N LEU A 259 17.97 -36.53 -7.82
CA LEU A 259 17.22 -36.38 -9.08
C LEU A 259 17.80 -35.27 -9.96
N THR A 260 18.35 -34.20 -9.38
CA THR A 260 19.03 -33.14 -10.15
C THR A 260 20.22 -33.69 -10.92
N ALA A 261 20.96 -34.64 -10.36
CA ALA A 261 22.04 -35.33 -11.08
C ALA A 261 21.55 -36.15 -12.29
N ARG A 262 20.27 -36.57 -12.29
CA ARG A 262 19.64 -37.35 -13.37
C ARG A 262 18.91 -36.48 -14.39
N PHE A 263 18.41 -35.33 -13.97
CA PHE A 263 17.63 -34.40 -14.79
C PHE A 263 18.14 -32.95 -14.60
N PRO A 264 19.39 -32.64 -14.99
CA PRO A 264 20.05 -31.38 -14.64
C PRO A 264 19.35 -30.13 -15.21
N ASP A 265 18.70 -30.27 -16.37
CA ASP A 265 18.05 -29.15 -17.07
C ASP A 265 16.54 -29.04 -16.78
N ARG A 266 16.03 -29.80 -15.81
CA ARG A 266 14.60 -29.83 -15.49
C ARG A 266 14.33 -29.18 -14.13
N PRO A 267 13.24 -28.40 -14.00
CA PRO A 267 12.72 -28.01 -12.70
C PRO A 267 12.24 -29.27 -11.95
N ILE A 268 12.64 -29.44 -10.70
CA ILE A 268 12.26 -30.58 -9.85
C ILE A 268 11.68 -30.03 -8.55
N VAL A 269 10.48 -30.48 -8.18
CA VAL A 269 9.84 -30.13 -6.91
C VAL A 269 9.67 -31.40 -6.10
N VAL A 270 10.25 -31.43 -4.91
CA VAL A 270 10.16 -32.56 -3.99
C VAL A 270 9.40 -32.16 -2.73
N LEU A 271 8.34 -32.90 -2.41
CA LEU A 271 7.53 -32.72 -1.21
C LEU A 271 7.82 -33.82 -0.19
N TYR A 272 8.09 -33.42 1.05
CA TYR A 272 8.20 -34.30 2.22
C TYR A 272 7.16 -33.87 3.24
N GLY A 273 6.04 -34.59 3.35
CA GLY A 273 4.90 -34.11 4.14
C GLY A 273 4.43 -32.75 3.64
N LEU A 274 4.56 -31.70 4.47
CA LEU A 274 4.20 -30.33 4.10
C LEU A 274 5.41 -29.47 3.70
N TRP A 275 6.62 -30.03 3.75
CA TRP A 275 7.83 -29.36 3.28
C TRP A 275 7.98 -29.49 1.76
N VAL A 276 8.15 -28.37 1.05
CA VAL A 276 8.37 -28.30 -0.39
C VAL A 276 9.77 -27.79 -0.64
N SER A 277 10.52 -28.51 -1.47
CA SER A 277 11.85 -28.12 -1.91
C SER A 277 11.92 -28.06 -3.43
N TYR A 278 12.55 -27.00 -3.95
CA TYR A 278 12.83 -26.85 -5.37
C TYR A 278 14.29 -27.15 -5.66
N HIS A 279 14.53 -27.91 -6.71
CA HIS A 279 15.84 -28.27 -7.22
C HIS A 279 15.86 -28.10 -8.75
N GLY A 280 17.01 -27.79 -9.32
CA GLY A 280 17.17 -27.60 -10.77
C GLY A 280 17.65 -26.19 -11.14
N PRO A 281 17.38 -25.74 -12.38
CA PRO A 281 17.92 -24.48 -12.89
C PRO A 281 17.60 -23.28 -11.99
N ASN A 282 18.62 -22.49 -11.67
CA ASN A 282 18.53 -21.29 -10.83
C ASN A 282 18.04 -21.54 -9.39
N ALA A 283 18.12 -22.76 -8.86
CA ALA A 283 17.71 -23.06 -7.47
C ALA A 283 18.42 -22.15 -6.45
N ASP A 284 19.75 -21.98 -6.58
CA ASP A 284 20.56 -21.12 -5.70
C ASP A 284 20.10 -19.64 -5.70
N ALA A 285 19.42 -19.20 -6.76
CA ALA A 285 18.95 -17.82 -6.85
C ALA A 285 17.64 -17.60 -6.07
N PHE A 286 16.72 -18.57 -6.02
CA PHE A 286 15.36 -18.31 -5.49
C PHE A 286 14.74 -19.40 -4.61
N ALA A 287 15.27 -20.63 -4.55
CA ALA A 287 14.63 -21.73 -3.83
C ALA A 287 14.40 -21.40 -2.34
N ASP A 288 15.44 -20.88 -1.68
CA ASP A 288 15.36 -20.49 -0.27
C ASP A 288 14.42 -19.30 -0.05
N VAL A 289 14.40 -18.33 -0.97
CA VAL A 289 13.48 -17.19 -0.90
C VAL A 289 12.03 -17.65 -1.06
N ALA A 290 11.76 -18.58 -1.98
CA ALA A 290 10.44 -19.16 -2.19
C ALA A 290 9.97 -19.96 -0.98
N ALA A 291 10.83 -20.82 -0.43
CA ALA A 291 10.56 -21.56 0.79
C ALA A 291 10.32 -20.61 1.97
N ALA A 292 11.25 -19.68 2.24
CA ALA A 292 11.15 -18.74 3.34
C ALA A 292 9.86 -17.93 3.27
N SER A 293 9.55 -17.38 2.09
CA SER A 293 8.35 -16.57 1.87
C SER A 293 7.05 -17.39 2.03
N THR A 294 7.03 -18.63 1.52
CA THR A 294 5.87 -19.52 1.65
C THR A 294 5.59 -19.84 3.11
N TYR A 295 6.59 -20.35 3.83
CA TYR A 295 6.39 -20.72 5.21
C TYR A 295 6.25 -19.50 6.11
N ALA A 296 6.80 -18.32 5.78
CA ALA A 296 6.67 -17.14 6.62
C ALA A 296 5.22 -16.66 6.66
N GLN A 297 4.53 -16.78 5.52
CA GLN A 297 3.14 -16.39 5.41
C GLN A 297 2.17 -17.48 5.87
N PHE A 298 2.45 -18.75 5.54
CA PHE A 298 1.49 -19.84 5.75
C PHE A 298 1.87 -20.80 6.88
N GLY A 299 3.08 -20.71 7.44
CA GLY A 299 3.61 -21.67 8.41
C GLY A 299 2.66 -21.92 9.58
N ARG A 300 2.09 -20.87 10.17
CA ARG A 300 1.13 -20.97 11.29
C ARG A 300 -0.15 -21.76 10.93
N HIS A 301 -0.62 -21.62 9.70
CA HIS A 301 -1.77 -22.39 9.23
C HIS A 301 -1.39 -23.85 8.95
N LEU A 302 -0.23 -24.06 8.33
CA LEU A 302 0.28 -25.40 8.02
C LEU A 302 0.63 -26.20 9.27
N SER A 303 1.03 -25.55 10.35
CA SER A 303 1.43 -26.21 11.59
C SER A 303 0.23 -26.73 12.41
N SER A 304 -0.94 -26.10 12.28
CA SER A 304 -2.12 -26.40 13.10
C SER A 304 -3.27 -27.09 12.35
N ARG A 305 -3.19 -27.21 11.01
CA ARG A 305 -4.25 -27.76 10.15
C ARG A 305 -3.75 -28.89 9.27
N VAL A 306 -4.69 -29.67 8.74
CA VAL A 306 -4.41 -30.74 7.78
C VAL A 306 -4.57 -30.21 6.37
N TYR A 307 -3.52 -30.23 5.56
CA TYR A 307 -3.63 -29.88 4.15
C TYR A 307 -3.13 -31.02 3.26
N PRO A 308 -3.81 -31.31 2.14
CA PRO A 308 -3.28 -32.23 1.15
C PRO A 308 -2.08 -31.59 0.42
N GLN A 309 -1.21 -32.44 -0.13
CA GLN A 309 0.06 -32.01 -0.72
C GLN A 309 -0.10 -31.19 -2.01
N ASP A 310 -1.21 -31.36 -2.73
CA ASP A 310 -1.58 -30.55 -3.89
C ASP A 310 -1.87 -29.10 -3.50
N ALA A 311 -2.51 -28.85 -2.37
CA ALA A 311 -2.79 -27.51 -1.86
C ALA A 311 -1.50 -26.75 -1.52
N ILE A 312 -0.57 -27.37 -0.79
CA ILE A 312 0.73 -26.73 -0.47
C ILE A 312 1.60 -26.56 -1.71
N LEU A 313 1.56 -27.51 -2.65
CA LEU A 313 2.24 -27.38 -3.94
C LEU A 313 1.71 -26.16 -4.72
N GLY A 314 0.39 -26.00 -4.79
CA GLY A 314 -0.22 -24.83 -5.45
C GLY A 314 0.25 -23.51 -4.84
N VAL A 315 0.18 -23.37 -3.51
CA VAL A 315 0.64 -22.17 -2.79
C VAL A 315 2.12 -21.88 -3.04
N TYR A 316 2.95 -22.93 -3.05
CA TYR A 316 4.37 -22.81 -3.34
C TYR A 316 4.62 -22.34 -4.78
N LEU A 317 3.94 -22.94 -5.77
CA LEU A 317 4.06 -22.55 -7.18
C LEU A 317 3.61 -21.11 -7.41
N ASP A 318 2.51 -20.68 -6.79
CA ASP A 318 2.05 -19.29 -6.80
C ASP A 318 3.13 -18.35 -6.25
N ARG A 319 3.81 -18.74 -5.17
CA ARG A 319 4.92 -17.95 -4.62
C ARG A 319 6.10 -17.87 -5.58
N VAL A 320 6.42 -18.95 -6.29
CA VAL A 320 7.47 -18.93 -7.32
C VAL A 320 7.10 -17.98 -8.46
N ILE A 321 5.84 -18.01 -8.91
CA ILE A 321 5.31 -17.05 -9.90
C ILE A 321 5.46 -15.63 -9.39
N ASP A 322 5.03 -15.34 -8.15
CA ASP A 322 5.12 -14.02 -7.53
C ASP A 322 6.56 -13.50 -7.46
N ILE A 323 7.50 -14.33 -7.02
CA ILE A 323 8.92 -13.95 -6.88
C ILE A 323 9.54 -13.65 -8.25
N ARG A 324 9.26 -14.48 -9.25
CA ARG A 324 9.75 -14.27 -10.62
C ARG A 324 9.11 -13.03 -11.25
N TYR A 325 7.80 -12.85 -11.08
CA TYR A 325 7.07 -11.68 -11.59
C TYR A 325 7.55 -10.37 -10.96
N ALA A 326 7.84 -10.37 -9.65
CA ALA A 326 8.33 -9.19 -8.94
C ALA A 326 9.71 -8.72 -9.45
N GLY A 327 10.44 -9.57 -10.20
CA GLY A 327 11.77 -9.24 -10.72
C GLY A 327 12.77 -9.00 -9.59
N LEU A 328 12.65 -9.74 -8.48
CA LEU A 328 13.47 -9.61 -7.27
C LEU A 328 14.99 -9.73 -7.55
N PHE A 329 15.35 -10.28 -8.73
CA PHE A 329 16.73 -10.52 -9.14
C PHE A 329 17.31 -9.48 -10.13
N ASP A 330 16.47 -8.65 -10.75
CA ASP A 330 16.92 -7.72 -11.82
C ASP A 330 16.78 -6.24 -11.46
N ARG A 331 16.38 -5.92 -10.23
CA ARG A 331 16.16 -4.52 -9.81
C ARG A 331 17.31 -4.03 -8.91
N PRO A 332 18.03 -2.96 -9.29
CA PRO A 332 19.04 -2.38 -8.42
C PRO A 332 18.37 -1.89 -7.12
N LEU A 333 18.83 -2.41 -5.99
CA LEU A 333 18.41 -1.94 -4.68
C LEU A 333 19.14 -0.64 -4.33
N PRO A 334 18.46 0.35 -3.72
CA PRO A 334 17.05 0.33 -3.32
C PRO A 334 16.09 0.54 -4.50
N TYR A 335 15.00 -0.25 -4.52
CA TYR A 335 13.90 -0.11 -5.49
C TYR A 335 13.36 1.32 -5.48
N GLN A 336 13.65 2.08 -6.53
CA GLN A 336 13.00 3.35 -6.82
C GLN A 336 11.97 3.07 -7.91
N PRO A 337 10.67 2.93 -7.58
CA PRO A 337 9.67 2.96 -8.64
C PRO A 337 9.86 4.25 -9.43
N PRO A 338 9.61 4.26 -10.76
CA PRO A 338 9.48 5.51 -11.48
C PRO A 338 8.28 6.23 -10.86
N ASP A 339 8.56 7.08 -9.89
CA ASP A 339 7.57 7.91 -9.23
C ASP A 339 7.41 9.17 -10.09
N PRO A 340 6.39 9.23 -10.97
CA PRO A 340 6.16 10.42 -11.78
C PRO A 340 5.94 11.65 -10.91
N LEU A 341 5.57 11.49 -9.64
CA LEU A 341 5.37 12.56 -8.67
C LEU A 341 6.70 13.15 -8.18
N ARG A 342 7.78 12.35 -8.06
CA ARG A 342 9.12 12.89 -7.74
C ARG A 342 9.69 13.82 -8.81
N VAL A 343 9.25 13.68 -10.06
CA VAL A 343 9.66 14.57 -11.15
C VAL A 343 8.67 15.74 -11.31
N THR A 344 7.37 15.49 -11.18
CA THR A 344 6.33 16.49 -11.43
C THR A 344 6.04 17.41 -10.24
N LEU A 345 6.06 16.92 -8.99
CA LEU A 345 5.82 17.75 -7.79
C LEU A 345 6.87 18.85 -7.56
N PRO A 346 8.19 18.61 -7.69
CA PRO A 346 9.16 19.69 -7.52
C PRO A 346 9.16 20.67 -8.69
N ALA A 347 8.70 20.26 -9.89
CA ALA A 347 8.60 21.14 -11.06
C ALA A 347 7.36 22.04 -11.03
N LEU A 348 6.28 21.61 -10.40
CA LEU A 348 4.99 22.33 -10.32
C LEU A 348 5.07 23.76 -9.78
N PRO A 349 5.82 24.03 -8.68
CA PRO A 349 6.05 25.41 -8.19
C PRO A 349 6.74 26.29 -9.23
N TRP A 350 7.67 25.74 -10.02
CA TRP A 350 8.38 26.48 -11.05
C TRP A 350 7.52 26.74 -12.28
N VAL A 351 6.68 25.79 -12.67
CA VAL A 351 5.69 25.98 -13.73
C VAL A 351 4.68 27.05 -13.32
N PHE A 352 4.19 27.02 -12.08
CA PHE A 352 3.31 28.05 -11.53
C PHE A 352 4.00 29.42 -11.51
N ALA A 353 5.23 29.51 -11.00
CA ALA A 353 6.01 30.74 -10.98
C ALA A 353 6.25 31.30 -12.39
N ALA A 354 6.55 30.43 -13.37
CA ALA A 354 6.71 30.83 -14.76
C ALA A 354 5.40 31.38 -15.36
N CYS A 355 4.26 30.71 -15.13
CA CYS A 355 2.95 31.17 -15.59
C CYS A 355 2.58 32.53 -14.97
N VAL A 356 2.81 32.71 -13.66
CA VAL A 356 2.57 33.98 -12.96
C VAL A 356 3.50 35.07 -13.49
N ALA A 357 4.79 34.78 -13.68
CA ALA A 357 5.75 35.74 -14.21
C ALA A 357 5.38 36.21 -15.63
N VAL A 358 4.96 35.31 -16.50
CA VAL A 358 4.46 35.64 -17.85
C VAL A 358 3.21 36.51 -17.77
N PHE A 359 2.25 36.16 -16.90
CA PHE A 359 1.03 36.96 -16.71
C PHE A 359 1.34 38.38 -16.20
N VAL A 360 2.23 38.52 -15.23
CA VAL A 360 2.66 39.82 -14.68
C VAL A 360 3.41 40.62 -15.73
N ALA A 361 4.34 40.02 -16.48
CA ALA A 361 5.08 40.69 -17.54
C ALA A 361 4.17 41.20 -18.66
N LEU A 362 3.18 40.39 -19.09
CA LEU A 362 2.20 40.79 -20.09
C LEU A 362 1.28 41.90 -19.58
N SER A 363 0.88 41.86 -18.29
CA SER A 363 0.02 42.86 -17.67
C SER A 363 0.75 44.19 -17.44
N ALA A 364 2.00 44.16 -16.98
CA ALA A 364 2.85 45.34 -16.83
C ALA A 364 3.16 46.00 -18.17
N ARG A 365 3.34 45.21 -19.25
CA ARG A 365 3.56 45.73 -20.60
C ARG A 365 2.31 46.40 -21.20
N ALA A 366 1.11 45.99 -20.79
CA ALA A 366 -0.14 46.66 -21.15
C ALA A 366 -0.29 48.03 -20.46
N VAL A 367 0.22 48.17 -19.24
CA VAL A 367 0.22 49.44 -18.49
C VAL A 367 1.35 50.38 -18.95
N ARG A 368 2.51 49.84 -19.36
CA ARG A 368 3.67 50.61 -19.84
C ARG A 368 3.61 51.06 -21.30
N LYS A 369 2.58 50.73 -22.08
CA LYS A 369 2.39 51.39 -23.37
C LYS A 369 2.11 52.87 -23.10
N PRO A 370 2.97 53.81 -23.56
CA PRO A 370 2.63 55.22 -23.51
C PRO A 370 1.39 55.35 -24.39
N ARG A 371 0.23 55.59 -23.76
CA ARG A 371 -0.92 56.12 -24.49
C ARG A 371 -0.48 57.49 -24.97
N GLY A 372 0.06 57.53 -26.18
CA GLY A 372 0.14 58.76 -26.96
C GLY A 372 -1.29 59.29 -27.04
N LEU A 373 -1.58 60.25 -26.16
CA LEU A 373 -2.80 61.04 -26.15
C LEU A 373 -2.81 61.89 -27.41
N PRO A 374 -3.78 61.73 -28.32
CA PRO A 374 -4.23 62.86 -29.09
C PRO A 374 -5.07 63.73 -28.14
N TYR A 375 -4.46 64.84 -27.73
CA TYR A 375 -5.14 66.01 -27.23
C TYR A 375 -6.30 66.38 -28.17
N GLY A 376 -7.52 66.42 -27.62
CA GLY A 376 -8.79 66.72 -28.30
C GLY A 376 -9.98 66.35 -27.40
N THR A 377 -10.06 66.90 -26.19
CA THR A 377 -10.91 68.04 -25.81
C THR A 377 -12.42 67.77 -25.88
N GLY A 378 -13.07 67.91 -24.72
CA GLY A 378 -14.51 68.08 -24.61
C GLY A 378 -15.07 67.32 -23.42
N ALA A 379 -15.67 66.16 -23.70
CA ALA A 379 -16.64 65.57 -22.79
C ALA A 379 -16.07 64.65 -21.72
N GLY A 380 -15.21 63.68 -22.07
CA GLY A 380 -14.75 62.66 -21.11
C GLY A 380 -13.85 63.20 -20.00
N ALA A 381 -12.91 64.10 -20.36
CA ALA A 381 -12.06 64.76 -19.37
C ALA A 381 -12.87 65.70 -18.46
N ARG A 382 -13.86 66.41 -19.03
CA ARG A 382 -14.76 67.28 -18.25
C ARG A 382 -15.67 66.47 -17.33
N LEU A 383 -16.19 65.33 -17.79
CA LEU A 383 -16.93 64.38 -16.97
C LEU A 383 -16.10 63.89 -15.77
N GLY A 384 -14.86 63.45 -16.03
CA GLY A 384 -13.94 63.02 -14.99
C GLY A 384 -13.64 64.11 -13.96
N ALA A 385 -13.32 65.32 -14.42
CA ALA A 385 -13.01 66.44 -13.54
C ALA A 385 -14.22 66.90 -12.71
N LEU A 386 -15.43 66.94 -13.29
CA LEU A 386 -16.65 67.27 -12.56
C LEU A 386 -17.06 66.15 -11.58
N THR A 387 -16.80 64.88 -11.91
CA THR A 387 -17.04 63.75 -11.00
C THR A 387 -16.07 63.78 -9.82
N ALA A 388 -14.80 64.10 -10.06
CA ALA A 388 -13.82 64.30 -8.99
C ALA A 388 -14.23 65.45 -8.07
N LEU A 389 -14.66 66.59 -8.65
CA LEU A 389 -15.18 67.71 -7.88
C LEU A 389 -16.40 67.30 -7.04
N ALA A 390 -17.35 66.56 -7.62
CA ALA A 390 -18.53 66.09 -6.92
C ALA A 390 -18.18 65.19 -5.72
N ILE A 391 -17.18 64.32 -5.85
CA ILE A 391 -16.68 63.46 -4.76
C ILE A 391 -15.97 64.29 -3.67
N GLU A 392 -15.19 65.31 -4.05
CA GLU A 392 -14.51 66.15 -3.05
C GLU A 392 -15.49 66.99 -2.24
N VAL A 393 -16.52 67.56 -2.88
CA VAL A 393 -17.51 68.38 -2.17
C VAL A 393 -18.54 67.53 -1.41
N SER A 394 -18.73 66.24 -1.73
CA SER A 394 -19.73 65.40 -1.06
C SER A 394 -19.50 65.20 0.43
N GLY A 395 -18.24 65.28 0.88
CA GLY A 395 -17.91 65.23 2.31
C GLY A 395 -18.16 66.55 3.05
N LEU A 396 -18.47 67.62 2.32
CA LEU A 396 -18.62 68.98 2.84
C LEU A 396 -20.06 69.51 2.74
N THR A 397 -20.95 68.81 2.01
CA THR A 397 -22.34 69.24 1.78
C THR A 397 -23.28 68.89 2.92
N ASP A 398 -24.14 69.84 3.28
CA ASP A 398 -25.29 69.69 4.16
C ASP A 398 -26.54 70.40 3.61
N GLY A 399 -27.73 69.99 4.08
CA GLY A 399 -29.01 70.64 3.79
C GLY A 399 -29.26 70.90 2.30
N GLU A 400 -29.39 72.18 1.92
CA GLU A 400 -29.68 72.60 0.55
C GLU A 400 -28.55 72.29 -0.45
N SER A 401 -27.30 72.24 0.02
CA SER A 401 -26.15 71.91 -0.83
C SER A 401 -26.10 70.42 -1.21
N ASP A 402 -26.64 69.54 -0.36
CA ASP A 402 -26.74 68.11 -0.63
C ASP A 402 -27.76 67.78 -1.73
N VAL A 403 -28.88 68.53 -1.77
CA VAL A 403 -29.88 68.41 -2.84
C VAL A 403 -29.28 68.84 -4.19
N ALA A 404 -28.53 69.94 -4.22
CA ALA A 404 -27.87 70.41 -5.43
C ALA A 404 -26.79 69.42 -5.92
N LEU A 405 -26.04 68.79 -5.01
CA LEU A 405 -25.04 67.78 -5.33
C LEU A 405 -25.67 66.50 -5.88
N THR A 406 -26.75 66.01 -5.27
CA THR A 406 -27.47 64.83 -5.74
C THR A 406 -27.98 65.02 -7.17
N LEU A 407 -28.50 66.20 -7.49
CA LEU A 407 -28.92 66.56 -8.85
C LEU A 407 -27.73 66.65 -9.82
N ALA A 408 -26.57 67.13 -9.36
CA ALA A 408 -25.36 67.15 -10.18
C ALA A 408 -24.87 65.74 -10.52
N LEU A 409 -24.83 64.83 -9.52
CA LEU A 409 -24.42 63.44 -9.69
C LEU A 409 -25.31 62.70 -10.69
N ALA A 410 -26.64 62.89 -10.62
CA ALA A 410 -27.58 62.31 -11.58
C ALA A 410 -27.29 62.78 -13.02
N LYS A 411 -26.88 64.04 -13.20
CA LYS A 411 -26.51 64.59 -14.52
C LYS A 411 -25.17 64.07 -15.01
N LEU A 412 -24.19 63.86 -14.13
CA LEU A 412 -22.92 63.22 -14.48
C LEU A 412 -23.12 61.78 -14.91
N ASP A 413 -24.02 61.04 -14.24
CA ASP A 413 -24.36 59.67 -14.63
C ASP A 413 -25.05 59.63 -16.01
N SER A 414 -26.01 60.54 -16.24
CA SER A 414 -26.65 60.71 -17.56
C SER A 414 -25.63 61.07 -18.66
N ALA A 415 -24.63 61.89 -18.34
CA ALA A 415 -23.56 62.25 -19.27
C ALA A 415 -22.66 61.03 -19.59
N ARG A 416 -22.39 60.17 -18.60
CA ARG A 416 -21.63 58.92 -18.80
C ARG A 416 -22.38 57.97 -19.72
N GLU A 417 -23.66 57.73 -19.46
CA GLU A 417 -24.51 56.87 -20.29
C GLU A 417 -24.60 57.39 -21.73
N ALA A 418 -24.75 58.71 -21.91
CA ALA A 418 -24.72 59.33 -23.24
C ALA A 418 -23.41 59.08 -23.98
N ILE A 419 -22.25 59.11 -23.30
CA ILE A 419 -20.95 58.81 -23.92
C ILE A 419 -20.86 57.33 -24.32
N GLU A 420 -21.31 56.42 -23.46
CA GLU A 420 -21.27 54.97 -23.72
C GLU A 420 -22.15 54.59 -24.93
N GLU A 421 -23.28 55.29 -25.09
CA GLU A 421 -24.19 55.13 -26.23
C GLU A 421 -23.79 55.94 -27.48
N GLY A 422 -22.68 56.70 -27.43
CA GLY A 422 -22.22 57.53 -28.54
C GLY A 422 -23.07 58.78 -28.83
N ARG A 423 -23.91 59.21 -27.88
CA ARG A 423 -24.70 60.46 -27.92
C ARG A 423 -23.85 61.64 -27.42
N LYS A 424 -24.25 62.88 -27.76
CA LYS A 424 -23.55 64.10 -27.31
C LYS A 424 -23.89 64.40 -25.84
N PRO A 425 -22.90 64.41 -24.91
CA PRO A 425 -23.16 64.58 -23.48
C PRO A 425 -23.14 66.04 -23.01
N ASP A 426 -22.89 66.99 -23.92
CA ASP A 426 -22.55 68.38 -23.56
C ASP A 426 -23.62 69.08 -22.72
N ALA A 427 -24.90 68.82 -22.99
CA ALA A 427 -26.02 69.39 -22.23
C ALA A 427 -26.05 68.87 -20.78
N PHE A 428 -25.81 67.57 -20.58
CA PHE A 428 -25.75 66.96 -19.25
C PHE A 428 -24.54 67.45 -18.46
N LEU A 429 -23.40 67.64 -19.13
CA LEU A 429 -22.19 68.18 -18.51
C LEU A 429 -22.33 69.66 -18.16
N ALA A 430 -23.02 70.45 -18.97
CA ALA A 430 -23.32 71.86 -18.67
C ALA A 430 -24.26 71.97 -17.45
N ASP A 431 -25.30 71.13 -17.39
CA ASP A 431 -26.22 71.06 -16.25
C ASP A 431 -25.49 70.65 -14.96
N ALA A 432 -24.66 69.59 -15.02
CA ALA A 432 -23.87 69.14 -13.88
C ALA A 432 -22.91 70.24 -13.39
N HIS A 433 -22.28 70.95 -14.33
CA HIS A 433 -21.40 72.08 -14.02
C HIS A 433 -22.16 73.20 -13.30
N ALA A 434 -23.33 73.62 -13.79
CA ALA A 434 -24.12 74.66 -13.14
C ALA A 434 -24.58 74.26 -11.73
N ARG A 435 -24.91 72.98 -11.52
CA ARG A 435 -25.31 72.46 -10.20
C ARG A 435 -24.14 72.37 -9.23
N LEU A 436 -22.96 71.94 -9.68
CA LEU A 436 -21.75 71.96 -8.83
C LEU A 436 -21.28 73.38 -8.52
N ASP A 437 -21.52 74.34 -9.41
CA ASP A 437 -21.27 75.77 -9.11
C ASP A 437 -22.20 76.29 -8.01
N GLU A 438 -23.47 75.87 -8.01
CA GLU A 438 -24.41 76.15 -6.92
C GLU A 438 -23.93 75.55 -5.61
N VAL A 439 -23.50 74.29 -5.60
CA VAL A 439 -22.92 73.63 -4.42
C VAL A 439 -21.75 74.43 -3.87
N ALA A 440 -20.79 74.81 -4.72
CA ALA A 440 -19.63 75.60 -4.30
C ALA A 440 -20.02 76.98 -3.71
N ARG A 441 -21.07 77.61 -4.24
CA ARG A 441 -21.61 78.88 -3.72
C ARG A 441 -22.29 78.71 -2.36
N LEU A 442 -23.11 77.67 -2.19
CA LEU A 442 -23.77 77.37 -0.91
C LEU A 442 -22.75 77.02 0.18
N LEU A 443 -21.65 76.34 -0.18
CA LEU A 443 -20.55 76.05 0.73
C LEU A 443 -19.63 77.26 1.03
N GLY A 444 -19.81 78.39 0.33
CA GLY A 444 -18.95 79.57 0.46
C GLY A 444 -17.50 79.35 0.00
N ARG A 445 -17.24 78.35 -0.85
CA ARG A 445 -15.89 77.94 -1.27
C ARG A 445 -15.64 78.22 -2.75
N THR A 446 -15.01 79.36 -3.03
CA THR A 446 -14.75 79.81 -4.40
C THR A 446 -13.72 78.95 -5.14
N ASP A 447 -12.88 78.23 -4.40
CA ASP A 447 -11.88 77.29 -4.93
C ASP A 447 -12.50 76.01 -5.50
N TYR A 448 -13.72 75.65 -5.10
CA TYR A 448 -14.48 74.51 -5.61
C TYR A 448 -15.43 74.88 -6.75
N ARG A 449 -15.42 76.12 -7.23
CA ARG A 449 -16.21 76.49 -8.42
C ARG A 449 -15.70 75.70 -9.62
N PRO A 450 -16.57 75.03 -10.39
CA PRO A 450 -16.15 74.12 -11.46
C PRO A 450 -15.17 74.73 -12.47
N ASP A 451 -15.34 75.99 -12.88
CA ASP A 451 -14.39 76.65 -13.81
C ASP A 451 -12.97 76.79 -13.23
N VAL A 452 -12.86 77.07 -11.92
CA VAL A 452 -11.59 77.22 -11.22
C VAL A 452 -10.95 75.85 -10.95
N TYR A 453 -11.75 74.91 -10.48
CA TYR A 453 -11.31 73.56 -10.12
C TYR A 453 -10.90 72.75 -11.35
N VAL A 454 -11.71 72.77 -12.42
CA VAL A 454 -11.41 72.08 -13.69
C VAL A 454 -10.22 72.76 -14.38
N GLY A 455 -10.12 74.10 -14.32
CA GLY A 455 -8.94 74.82 -14.82
C GLY A 455 -7.64 74.43 -14.11
N ARG A 456 -7.69 74.11 -12.81
CA ARG A 456 -6.52 73.64 -12.04
C ARG A 456 -6.14 72.18 -12.34
N GLN A 457 -7.10 71.31 -12.66
CA GLN A 457 -6.82 69.90 -12.96
C GLN A 457 -6.44 69.63 -14.42
N LEU A 458 -6.74 70.57 -15.34
CA LEU A 458 -6.46 70.44 -16.77
C LEU A 458 -5.20 71.20 -17.24
N VAL A 459 -4.51 71.89 -16.33
CA VAL A 459 -3.14 72.44 -16.50
C VAL A 459 -2.16 71.48 -15.84
#